data_AF-A0A2W6DCX0-F1
#
_entry.id   AF-A0A2W6DCX0-F1
#
_cell.length_a   1.000
_cell.length_b   1.000
_cell.length_c   1.000
_cell.angle_alpha   90.00
_cell.angle_beta   90.00
_cell.angle_gamma   90.00
#
_symmetry.space_group_name_H-M   'P 1'
#
loop_
_entity.id
_entity.type
_entity.pdbx_description
1 polymer ?
#
loop_
_entity_poly.entity_id
_entity_poly.type
_entity_poly.pdbx_seq_one_letter_code
_entity_poly.pdbx_strand_id
1 'polypeptide(L)' 'MIRRWESLPAGVQGGASFVVFALLLLFINFAVFNQPLWRAILYGVIEGAPLTAILLAATANERRKRQSGGPDGQDGGR' A
#
# COMPACT_ATOMS: atom_id res chain seq x y z
N MET A 1 9.69 -6.29 11.64
CA MET A 1 9.72 -5.64 10.31
C MET A 1 8.59 -4.63 10.13
N ILE A 2 7.33 -4.97 10.39
CA ILE A 2 6.16 -4.08 10.20
C ILE A 2 6.28 -2.71 10.91
N ARG A 3 6.71 -2.67 12.18
CA ARG A 3 6.90 -1.39 12.90
C ARG A 3 7.94 -0.45 12.25
N ARG A 4 8.96 -1.00 11.57
CA ARG A 4 9.97 -0.21 10.85
C ARG A 4 9.42 0.39 9.56
N TRP A 5 8.50 -0.32 8.91
CA TRP A 5 7.77 0.20 7.75
C TRP A 5 6.81 1.31 8.18
N GLU A 6 6.00 1.06 9.23
CA GLU A 6 5.03 2.02 9.76
C GLU A 6 5.67 3.32 10.30
N SER A 7 6.96 3.28 10.70
CA SER A 7 7.70 4.46 11.12
C SER A 7 8.17 5.35 9.97
N LEU A 8 8.11 4.88 8.72
CA LEU A 8 8.49 5.69 7.56
C LEU A 8 7.47 6.82 7.33
N PRO A 9 7.90 7.98 6.81
CA PRO A 9 6.98 9.02 6.37
C PRO A 9 6.01 8.47 5.32
N ALA A 10 4.76 8.94 5.35
CA ALA A 10 3.72 8.51 4.41
C ALA A 10 4.14 8.69 2.95
N GLY A 11 4.89 9.75 2.63
CA GLY A 11 5.46 9.97 1.30
C GLY A 11 6.45 8.89 0.87
N VAL A 12 7.26 8.36 1.79
CA VAL A 12 8.23 7.29 1.50
C VAL A 12 7.51 5.95 1.33
N GLN A 13 6.55 5.63 2.20
CA GLN A 13 5.72 4.44 2.04
C GLN A 13 4.96 4.47 0.71
N GLY A 14 4.39 5.62 0.37
CA GLY A 14 3.67 5.82 -0.89
C GLY A 14 4.58 5.69 -2.10
N GLY A 15 5.72 6.38 -2.11
CA GLY A 15 6.68 6.31 -3.22
C GLY A 15 7.19 4.89 -3.46
N ALA A 16 7.59 4.17 -2.40
CA ALA A 16 8.06 2.80 -2.52
C ALA A 16 6.95 1.85 -3.01
N SER A 17 5.74 1.96 -2.45
CA SER A 17 4.60 1.13 -2.86
C SER A 17 4.19 1.42 -4.30
N PHE A 18 4.19 2.69 -4.70
CA PHE A 18 3.87 3.11 -6.06
C PHE A 18 4.83 2.54 -7.09
N VAL A 19 6.14 2.61 -6.84
CA VAL A 19 7.14 2.03 -7.74
C VAL A 19 6.91 0.53 -7.91
N VAL A 20 6.66 -0.19 -6.81
CA VAL A 20 6.38 -1.63 -6.86
C VAL A 20 5.12 -1.94 -7.66
N PHE A 21 4.00 -1.25 -7.39
CA PHE A 21 2.75 -1.47 -8.12
C PHE A 21 2.84 -1.07 -9.59
N ALA A 22 3.49 0.04 -9.92
CA ALA A 22 3.66 0.50 -11.29
C ALA A 22 4.47 -0.50 -12.12
N LEU A 23 5.53 -1.07 -11.55
CA LEU A 23 6.33 -2.11 -12.22
C LEU A 23 5.55 -3.42 -12.38
N LEU A 24 4.81 -3.84 -11.35
CA LEU A 24 3.94 -5.02 -11.41
C LEU A 24 2.89 -4.89 -12.52
N LEU A 25 2.19 -3.76 -12.55
CA LEU A 25 1.15 -3.50 -13.53
C LEU A 25 1.73 -3.31 -14.93
N LEU A 26 2.88 -2.65 -15.07
CA LEU A 26 3.61 -2.59 -16.34
C LEU A 26 3.89 -4.00 -16.85
N PHE A 27 4.43 -4.87 -16.00
CA PHE A 27 4.75 -6.24 -16.37
C PHE A 27 3.50 -7.04 -16.75
N ILE A 28 2.42 -6.93 -15.98
CA ILE A 28 1.15 -7.60 -16.28
C ILE A 28 0.58 -7.10 -17.62
N ASN A 29 0.56 -5.78 -17.85
CA ASN A 29 0.05 -5.22 -19.09
C ASN A 29 0.90 -5.60 -20.30
N PHE A 30 2.23 -5.62 -20.16
CA PHE A 30 3.12 -5.97 -21.26
C PHE A 30 3.17 -7.48 -21.51
N ALA A 31 3.42 -8.29 -20.48
CA ALA A 31 3.68 -9.72 -20.64
C ALA A 31 2.41 -10.58 -20.69
N VAL A 32 1.37 -10.25 -19.92
CA VAL A 32 0.14 -11.06 -19.84
C VAL A 32 -0.89 -10.59 -20.85
N PHE A 33 -1.12 -9.27 -20.93
CA PHE A 33 -2.10 -8.69 -21.84
C PHE A 33 -1.55 -8.31 -23.21
N ASN A 34 -0.24 -8.54 -23.46
CA ASN A 34 0.45 -8.25 -24.71
C ASN A 34 0.17 -6.83 -25.25
N GLN A 35 0.07 -5.85 -24.34
CA GLN A 35 -0.22 -4.48 -24.73
C GLN A 35 1.03 -3.78 -25.29
N PRO A 36 0.86 -2.81 -26.21
CA PRO A 36 1.95 -1.96 -26.65
C PRO A 36 2.66 -1.29 -25.45
N LEU A 37 3.99 -1.25 -25.47
CA LEU A 37 4.81 -0.80 -24.34
C LEU A 37 4.39 0.55 -23.78
N TRP A 38 4.12 1.53 -24.64
CA TRP A 38 3.69 2.87 -24.22
C TRP A 38 2.38 2.84 -23.43
N ARG A 39 1.46 1.95 -23.81
CA ARG A 39 0.15 1.77 -23.18
C ARG A 39 0.29 1.02 -21.85
N ALA A 40 1.17 0.02 -21.79
CA ALA A 40 1.51 -0.67 -20.55
C ALA A 40 2.16 0.26 -19.51
N ILE A 41 3.03 1.19 -19.94
CA ILE A 41 3.61 2.22 -19.06
C ILE A 41 2.51 3.15 -18.52
N LEU A 42 1.60 3.62 -19.40
CA LEU A 42 0.51 4.49 -19.01
C LEU A 42 -0.41 3.83 -17.98
N TYR A 43 -0.85 2.59 -18.24
CA TYR A 43 -1.69 1.85 -17.31
C TYR A 43 -0.96 1.53 -16.01
N GLY A 44 0.32 1.14 -16.06
CA GLY A 44 1.12 0.92 -14.85
C GLY A 44 1.17 2.13 -13.92
N VAL A 45 1.36 3.33 -14.47
CA VAL A 45 1.38 4.59 -13.69
C VAL A 45 -0.01 4.96 -13.18
N ILE A 46 -1.03 4.93 -14.06
CA ILE A 46 -2.39 5.37 -13.70
C ILE A 46 -3.03 4.42 -12.69
N GLU A 47 -2.91 3.11 -12.88
CA GLU A 47 -3.51 2.09 -12.00
C GLU A 47 -2.65 1.86 -10.73
N GLY A 48 -1.36 2.15 -10.79
CA GLY A 48 -0.47 2.07 -9.62
C GLY A 48 -0.83 3.09 -8.53
N ALA A 49 -1.32 4.27 -8.92
CA ALA A 49 -1.71 5.33 -7.98
C ALA A 49 -2.88 4.93 -7.05
N PRO A 50 -4.04 4.45 -7.54
CA PRO A 50 -5.14 4.03 -6.67
C PRO A 50 -4.77 2.80 -5.83
N LEU A 51 -4.00 1.83 -6.35
CA LEU A 51 -3.54 0.68 -5.56
C LEU A 51 -2.65 1.12 -4.40
N THR A 52 -1.75 2.08 -4.65
CA THR A 52 -0.92 2.69 -3.60
C THR A 52 -1.78 3.38 -2.54
N ALA A 53 -2.78 4.16 -2.97
CA ALA A 53 -3.68 4.85 -2.04
C ALA A 53 -4.44 3.86 -1.15
N ILE A 54 -4.94 2.75 -1.72
CA ILE A 54 -5.62 1.68 -0.98
C ILE A 54 -4.66 1.03 0.03
N LEU A 55 -3.44 0.70 -0.38
CA LEU A 55 -2.44 0.09 0.50
C LEU A 55 -2.09 1.00 1.68
N LEU A 56 -1.89 2.30 1.44
CA LEU A 56 -1.63 3.27 2.49
C LEU A 56 -2.81 3.43 3.44
N ALA A 57 -4.04 3.47 2.91
CA ALA A 57 -5.25 3.54 3.73
C ALA A 57 -5.39 2.30 4.63
N ALA A 58 -5.16 1.10 4.09
CA ALA A 58 -5.15 -0.14 4.85
C ALA A 58 -4.07 -0.13 5.96
N THR A 59 -2.85 0.31 5.62
CA THR A 59 -1.74 0.43 6.58
C THR A 59 -2.07 1.41 7.71
N ALA A 60 -2.65 2.57 7.37
CA ALA A 60 -3.08 3.55 8.37
C ALA A 60 -4.21 3.02 9.26
N ASN A 61 -5.15 2.26 8.70
CA ASN A 61 -6.23 1.63 9.44
C ASN A 61 -5.72 0.58 10.43
N GLU A 62 -4.81 -0.30 9.98
CA GLU A 62 -4.17 -1.29 10.87
C GLU A 62 -3.38 -0.64 12.00
N ARG A 63 -2.62 0.43 11.69
CA ARG A 63 -1.89 1.19 12.69
C ARG A 63 -2.83 1.78 13.74
N ARG A 64 -3.95 2.39 13.32
CA ARG A 64 -4.96 2.94 14.24
C ARG A 64 -5.55 1.86 15.12
N LYS A 65 -5.96 0.71 14.55
CA LYS A 65 -6.51 -0.42 15.31
C LYS A 65 -5.56 -0.92 16.40
N ARG A 66 -4.25 -0.94 16.13
CA ARG A 66 -3.24 -1.34 17.13
C ARG A 66 -3.02 -0.28 18.21
N GLN A 67 -3.25 0.99 17.91
CA GLN A 67 -3.17 2.09 18.87
C GLN A 67 -4.41 2.19 19.75
N SER A 68 -5.60 1.89 19.21
CA SER A 68 -6.87 1.89 19.95
C SER A 68 -7.19 0.57 20.66
N GLY A 69 -6.41 -0.49 20.44
CA GLY A 69 -6.56 -1.81 21.05
C GLY A 69 -5.50 -2.18 22.09
N GLY A 70 -4.95 -1.20 22.81
CA GLY A 70 -4.16 -1.47 24.02
C GLY A 70 -5.02 -2.13 25.11
N PRO A 71 -4.42 -2.91 26.03
CA PRO A 71 -5.13 -3.82 26.94
C PRO A 71 -5.87 -3.09 28.09
N ASP A 72 -6.95 -2.37 27.77
CA ASP A 72 -7.89 -1.80 28.75
C ASP A 72 -9.29 -2.43 28.62
N GLY A 73 -9.31 -3.76 28.44
CA GLY A 73 -10.52 -4.59 28.48
C GLY A 73 -10.56 -5.57 29.67
N GLN A 74 -9.65 -5.43 30.63
CA GLN A 74 -9.59 -6.22 31.86
C GLN A 74 -9.37 -5.26 33.04
N ASP A 75 -10.41 -4.50 33.39
CA ASP A 75 -10.60 -3.99 34.75
C ASP A 75 -12.04 -3.47 34.90
N GLY A 76 -12.98 -4.39 34.73
CA GLY A 76 -14.31 -4.29 35.34
C GLY A 76 -14.31 -5.13 36.59
N GLY A 77 -13.71 -4.61 37.67
CA GLY A 77 -13.65 -5.27 38.96
C GLY A 77 -15.00 -5.35 39.67
N ARG A 78 -15.08 -6.38 40.52
CA ARG A 78 -16.06 -6.70 41.58
C ARG A 78 -17.28 -7.50 41.16
#